data_AF-A0A6S7BRH1-F1
#
_entry.id   AF-A0A6S7BRH1-F1
#
_cell.length_a   1.000
_cell.length_b   1.000
_cell.length_c   1.000
_cell.angle_alpha   90.00
_cell.angle_beta   90.00
_cell.angle_gamma   90.00
#
_symmetry.space_group_name_H-M   'P 1'
#
loop_
_entity.id
_entity.type
_entity.pdbx_description
1 polymer ?
#
loop_
_entity_poly.entity_id
_entity_poly.type
_entity_poly.pdbx_seq_one_letter_code
_entity_poly.pdbx_strand_id
1 'polypeptide(L)'
;MGECRYYADGIVNGLEAIQTLALVIKRELEICDFKPITYYVPAVKLPDGVVLTWKRRIEGADYRGIDEKGRITDRRLAEAIVARLDAGLTGIVTDYQENTCEQAPPLPYNLAKLQTEMSARYGMSAKKIHDTARSLYEKRKMVTYIGTDCRYLPQSLHGEAPKKLAGIAGMYTKLANGANPRIQYACWDNSKVKAYHAIIPTGHAEPGLSHDERNVFDAIARRYMAQFYPRHQYLQTKLEGQYGDDVFCSTCKKDTG
;
A
#
# COMPACT_ATOMS: atom_id res chain seq x y z
N MET A 1 28.06 -21.98 -9.39
CA MET A 1 28.54 -20.60 -9.67
C MET A 1 28.20 -20.29 -11.11
N GLY A 2 27.09 -19.58 -11.35
CA GLY A 2 26.72 -19.15 -12.70
C GLY A 2 27.26 -17.75 -12.94
N GLU A 3 28.08 -17.57 -13.97
CA GLU A 3 28.53 -16.25 -14.42
C GLU A 3 27.33 -15.45 -14.93
N CYS A 4 27.05 -14.30 -14.31
CA CYS A 4 26.08 -13.34 -14.83
C CYS A 4 26.82 -12.40 -15.79
N ARG A 5 26.70 -12.66 -17.11
CA ARG A 5 27.26 -11.80 -18.16
C ARG A 5 26.24 -10.72 -18.51
N TYR A 6 26.50 -9.48 -18.12
CA TYR A 6 25.80 -8.31 -18.65
C TYR A 6 26.59 -7.73 -19.83
N TYR A 7 26.00 -7.77 -21.02
CA TYR A 7 26.43 -6.98 -22.16
C TYR A 7 26.04 -5.53 -21.90
N ALA A 8 27.01 -4.68 -21.59
CA ALA A 8 26.84 -3.23 -21.59
C ALA A 8 27.26 -2.69 -22.96
N ASP A 9 26.29 -2.56 -23.88
CA ASP A 9 26.48 -1.73 -25.07
C ASP A 9 26.41 -0.26 -24.67
N GLY A 10 27.57 0.38 -24.58
CA GLY A 10 27.74 1.83 -24.37
C GLY A 10 27.79 2.27 -22.90
N ILE A 11 28.80 3.07 -22.54
CA ILE A 11 28.89 3.72 -21.23
C ILE A 11 27.88 4.88 -21.20
N VAL A 12 26.81 4.74 -20.43
CA VAL A 12 25.82 5.81 -20.20
C VAL A 12 26.36 6.80 -19.17
N ASN A 13 26.94 7.91 -19.65
CA ASN A 13 27.53 8.97 -18.82
C ASN A 13 26.48 9.97 -18.28
N GLY A 14 25.45 9.50 -17.59
CA GLY A 14 24.41 10.34 -16.97
C GLY A 14 24.37 10.19 -15.45
N LEU A 15 24.47 11.28 -14.69
CA LEU A 15 24.50 11.27 -13.22
C LEU A 15 23.25 10.56 -12.62
N GLU A 16 22.07 10.79 -13.20
CA GLU A 16 20.82 10.14 -12.80
C GLU A 16 20.81 8.63 -13.09
N ALA A 17 21.36 8.23 -14.24
CA ALA A 17 21.46 6.82 -14.64
C ALA A 17 22.42 6.06 -13.73
N ILE A 18 23.55 6.69 -13.35
CA ILE A 18 24.52 6.12 -12.42
C ILE A 18 23.91 5.94 -11.01
N GLN A 19 23.16 6.93 -10.51
CA GLN A 19 22.48 6.82 -9.22
C GLN A 19 21.42 5.71 -9.22
N THR A 20 20.65 5.57 -10.30
CA THR A 20 19.65 4.50 -10.44
C THR A 20 20.31 3.12 -10.48
N LEU A 21 21.38 2.98 -11.26
CA LEU A 21 22.15 1.73 -11.33
C LEU A 21 22.76 1.37 -9.96
N ALA A 22 23.28 2.36 -9.23
CA ALA A 22 23.82 2.15 -7.89
C ALA A 22 22.79 1.60 -6.90
N LEU A 23 21.53 2.05 -6.97
CA LEU A 23 20.45 1.49 -6.15
C LEU A 23 20.18 0.02 -6.46
N VAL A 24 20.21 -0.36 -7.73
CA VAL A 24 20.03 -1.76 -8.16
C VAL A 24 21.20 -2.62 -7.70
N ILE A 25 22.45 -2.17 -7.91
CA ILE A 25 23.65 -2.89 -7.47
C ILE A 25 23.66 -3.06 -5.95
N LYS A 26 23.34 -2.00 -5.20
CA LYS A 26 23.26 -2.08 -3.74
C LYS A 26 22.25 -3.13 -3.29
N ARG A 27 21.07 -3.14 -3.90
CA ARG A 27 20.04 -4.13 -3.58
C ARG A 27 20.47 -5.55 -3.94
N GLU A 28 21.19 -5.73 -5.04
CA GLU A 28 21.71 -7.03 -5.44
C GLU A 28 22.77 -7.53 -4.44
N LEU A 29 23.69 -6.68 -4.02
CA LEU A 29 24.67 -7.01 -2.98
C LEU A 29 23.98 -7.39 -1.66
N GLU A 30 22.95 -6.63 -1.24
CA GLU A 30 22.14 -6.99 -0.06
C GLU A 30 21.49 -8.37 -0.19
N ILE A 31 21.06 -8.77 -1.39
CA ILE A 31 20.47 -10.09 -1.67
C ILE A 31 21.55 -11.17 -1.66
N CYS A 32 22.71 -10.93 -2.29
CA CYS A 32 23.83 -11.87 -2.32
C CYS A 32 24.41 -12.13 -0.92
N ASP A 33 24.48 -11.09 -0.08
CA ASP A 33 25.01 -11.16 1.28
C ASP A 33 23.96 -11.66 2.29
N PHE A 34 22.68 -11.77 1.89
CA PHE A 34 21.61 -12.24 2.76
C PHE A 34 21.77 -13.72 3.09
N LYS A 35 22.03 -14.01 4.36
CA LYS A 35 22.07 -15.38 4.89
C LYS A 35 20.71 -15.71 5.53
N PRO A 36 19.90 -16.62 4.97
CA PRO A 36 18.62 -17.00 5.56
C PRO A 36 18.86 -17.69 6.90
N ILE A 37 18.04 -17.33 7.89
CA ILE A 37 18.07 -17.93 9.23
C ILE A 37 16.69 -18.52 9.51
N THR A 38 16.65 -19.79 9.89
CA THR A 38 15.43 -20.45 10.34
C THR A 38 15.06 -19.91 11.73
N TYR A 39 13.79 -19.52 11.87
CA TYR A 39 13.21 -19.15 13.15
C TYR A 39 11.82 -19.75 13.28
N TYR A 40 11.35 -19.87 14.51
CA TYR A 40 10.12 -20.53 14.88
C TYR A 40 9.16 -19.54 15.51
N VAL A 41 7.88 -19.65 15.17
CA VAL A 41 6.82 -18.82 15.74
C VAL A 41 5.76 -19.76 16.30
N PRO A 42 5.85 -20.13 17.59
CA PRO A 42 4.77 -20.86 18.25
C PRO A 42 3.45 -20.11 18.08
N ALA A 43 2.35 -20.85 17.93
CA ALA A 43 1.02 -20.29 17.80
C ALA A 43 0.03 -21.08 18.64
N VAL A 44 -0.94 -20.38 19.22
CA VAL A 44 -2.07 -20.96 19.95
C VAL A 44 -3.36 -20.62 19.22
N LYS A 45 -4.17 -21.64 18.98
CA LYS A 45 -5.51 -21.48 18.39
C LYS A 45 -6.54 -21.52 19.51
N LEU A 46 -7.27 -20.44 19.69
CA LEU A 46 -8.35 -20.32 20.65
C LEU A 46 -9.61 -21.05 20.14
N PRO A 47 -10.55 -21.43 21.04
CA PRO A 47 -11.78 -22.14 20.65
C PRO A 47 -12.67 -21.39 19.65
N ASP A 48 -12.63 -20.06 19.66
CA ASP A 48 -13.34 -19.19 18.72
C ASP A 48 -12.67 -19.09 17.33
N GLY A 49 -11.54 -19.78 17.14
CA GLY A 49 -10.78 -19.82 15.89
C GLY A 49 -9.70 -18.74 15.77
N VAL A 50 -9.58 -17.82 16.73
CA VAL A 50 -8.51 -16.80 16.74
C VAL A 50 -7.16 -17.48 16.96
N VAL A 51 -6.16 -17.11 16.16
CA VAL A 51 -4.78 -17.58 16.31
C VAL A 51 -3.93 -16.46 16.92
N LEU A 52 -3.33 -16.73 18.07
CA LEU A 52 -2.29 -15.87 18.65
C LEU A 52 -0.92 -16.42 18.27
N THR A 53 -0.01 -15.56 17.83
CA THR A 53 1.37 -15.92 17.52
C THR A 53 2.31 -15.39 18.58
N TRP A 54 3.36 -16.14 18.88
CA TRP A 54 4.38 -15.75 19.86
C TRP A 54 4.99 -14.39 19.46
N LYS A 55 5.11 -13.49 20.45
CA LYS A 55 5.58 -12.12 20.27
C LYS A 55 6.89 -11.87 21.00
N ARG A 56 6.97 -12.28 22.28
CA ARG A 56 8.12 -12.04 23.15
C ARG A 56 8.03 -12.87 24.43
N ARG A 57 9.10 -12.83 25.23
CA ARG A 57 9.04 -13.18 26.66
C ARG A 57 8.92 -11.95 27.54
N ILE A 58 8.36 -12.13 28.74
CA ILE A 58 8.31 -11.11 29.79
C ILE A 58 9.71 -10.72 30.24
N GLU A 59 9.83 -9.53 30.83
CA GLU A 59 11.10 -9.04 31.37
C GLU A 59 11.59 -9.95 32.51
N GLY A 60 12.91 -10.23 32.55
CA GLY A 60 13.52 -11.13 33.53
C GLY A 60 13.44 -12.63 33.17
N ALA A 61 12.78 -13.01 32.08
CA ALA A 61 12.76 -14.38 31.58
C ALA A 61 14.09 -14.79 30.90
N ASP A 62 14.27 -16.10 30.70
CA ASP A 62 15.41 -16.62 29.94
C ASP A 62 15.23 -16.39 28.43
N TYR A 63 16.18 -15.70 27.80
CA TYR A 63 16.19 -15.41 26.37
C TYR A 63 17.12 -16.33 25.56
N ARG A 64 17.70 -17.38 26.17
CA ARG A 64 18.48 -18.39 25.44
C ARG A 64 17.62 -19.00 24.33
N GLY A 65 18.15 -19.04 23.10
CA GLY A 65 17.44 -19.53 21.92
C GLY A 65 16.62 -18.47 21.18
N ILE A 66 16.70 -17.20 21.58
CA ILE A 66 16.12 -16.03 20.89
C ILE A 66 17.26 -15.17 20.36
N ASP A 67 17.16 -14.69 19.12
CA ASP A 67 18.15 -13.80 18.53
C ASP A 67 17.94 -12.32 18.91
N GLU A 68 18.89 -11.46 18.52
CA GLU A 68 18.84 -10.02 18.77
C GLU A 68 17.63 -9.30 18.14
N LYS A 69 16.98 -9.94 17.16
CA LYS A 69 15.75 -9.43 16.51
C LYS A 69 14.49 -9.94 17.21
N GLY A 70 14.64 -10.63 18.33
CA GLY A 70 13.54 -11.17 19.12
C GLY A 70 12.87 -12.36 18.45
N ARG A 71 13.59 -13.17 17.66
CA ARG A 71 13.05 -14.36 16.99
C ARG A 71 13.58 -15.62 17.64
N ILE A 72 12.73 -16.62 17.88
CA ILE A 72 13.16 -17.91 18.40
C ILE A 72 13.92 -18.67 17.31
N THR A 73 15.23 -18.86 17.46
CA THR A 73 16.08 -19.60 16.53
C THR A 73 16.34 -21.03 16.99
N ASP A 74 16.19 -21.32 18.28
CA ASP A 74 16.28 -22.67 18.82
C ASP A 74 14.94 -23.40 18.69
N ARG A 75 14.95 -24.49 17.92
CA ARG A 75 13.80 -25.37 17.74
C ARG A 75 13.31 -25.98 19.05
N ARG A 76 14.22 -26.37 19.95
CA ARG A 76 13.87 -27.02 21.22
C ARG A 76 13.08 -26.09 22.12
N LEU A 77 13.43 -24.80 22.11
CA LEU A 77 12.68 -23.77 22.82
C LEU A 77 11.24 -23.67 22.30
N ALA A 78 11.07 -23.60 20.97
CA ALA A 78 9.76 -23.54 20.36
C ALA A 78 8.89 -24.77 20.67
N GLU A 79 9.48 -25.98 20.57
CA GLU A 79 8.80 -27.23 20.91
C GLU A 79 8.42 -27.29 22.40
N ALA A 80 9.28 -26.80 23.29
CA ALA A 80 8.97 -26.72 24.73
C ALA A 80 7.87 -25.69 25.05
N ILE A 81 7.76 -24.60 24.29
CA ILE A 81 6.64 -23.66 24.40
C ILE A 81 5.34 -24.37 24.00
N VAL A 82 5.31 -25.02 22.84
CA VAL A 82 4.12 -25.73 22.34
C VAL A 82 3.70 -26.85 23.28
N ALA A 83 4.65 -27.67 23.76
CA ALA A 83 4.35 -28.77 24.70
C ALA A 83 3.70 -28.28 26.00
N ARG A 84 4.11 -27.10 26.52
CA ARG A 84 3.47 -26.49 27.69
C ARG A 84 2.04 -26.04 27.38
N LEU A 85 1.80 -25.46 26.21
CA LEU A 85 0.46 -25.07 25.76
C LEU A 85 -0.46 -26.30 25.64
N ASP A 86 0.01 -27.37 25.00
CA ASP A 86 -0.75 -28.62 24.82
C ASP A 86 -1.02 -29.34 26.14
N ALA A 87 -0.14 -29.18 27.13
CA ALA A 87 -0.34 -29.67 28.49
C ALA A 87 -1.40 -28.88 29.30
N GLY A 88 -2.03 -27.86 28.70
CA GLY A 88 -3.11 -27.08 29.32
C GLY A 88 -2.64 -25.83 30.06
N LEU A 89 -1.47 -25.28 29.72
CA LEU A 89 -1.02 -24.00 30.28
C LEU A 89 -2.07 -22.92 30.01
N THR A 90 -2.63 -22.37 31.08
CA THR A 90 -3.68 -21.35 30.99
C THR A 90 -3.05 -20.00 30.62
N GLY A 91 -3.66 -19.33 29.65
CA GLY A 91 -3.27 -17.98 29.25
C GLY A 91 -4.09 -16.92 29.99
N ILE A 92 -3.44 -15.81 30.34
CA ILE A 92 -4.09 -14.62 30.90
C ILE A 92 -4.08 -13.52 29.84
N VAL A 93 -5.23 -12.92 29.57
CA VAL A 93 -5.30 -11.75 28.68
C VAL A 93 -4.62 -10.57 29.38
N THR A 94 -3.55 -10.06 28.78
CA THR A 94 -2.76 -8.93 29.32
C THR A 94 -3.10 -7.61 28.64
N ASP A 95 -3.60 -7.64 27.41
CA ASP A 95 -4.02 -6.46 26.66
C ASP A 95 -5.18 -6.83 25.73
N TYR A 96 -6.25 -6.05 25.78
CA TYR A 96 -7.35 -6.14 24.82
C TYR A 96 -7.72 -4.72 24.43
N GLN A 97 -7.61 -4.42 23.14
CA GLN A 97 -7.93 -3.12 22.57
C GLN A 97 -8.79 -3.31 21.35
N GLU A 98 -9.94 -2.65 21.33
CA GLU A 98 -10.78 -2.55 20.16
C GLU A 98 -10.96 -1.08 19.81
N ASN A 99 -10.47 -0.70 18.64
CA ASN A 99 -10.50 0.68 18.18
C ASN A 99 -11.27 0.77 16.87
N THR A 100 -12.22 1.70 16.80
CA THR A 100 -12.79 2.14 15.53
C THR A 100 -11.75 3.01 14.83
N CYS A 101 -11.22 2.50 13.72
CA CYS A 101 -10.24 3.18 12.90
C CYS A 101 -10.89 3.71 11.63
N GLU A 102 -10.40 4.88 11.18
CA GLU A 102 -10.81 5.46 9.91
C GLU A 102 -9.62 5.59 8.97
N GLN A 103 -9.83 5.29 7.70
CA GLN A 103 -8.84 5.49 6.65
C GLN A 103 -9.40 6.43 5.58
N ALA A 104 -8.74 7.58 5.43
CA ALA A 104 -9.04 8.53 4.37
C ALA A 104 -8.71 7.94 2.98
N PRO A 105 -9.40 8.38 1.92
CA PRO A 105 -9.06 7.94 0.58
C PRO A 105 -7.63 8.35 0.23
N PRO A 106 -6.90 7.51 -0.51
CA PRO A 106 -5.56 7.84 -0.97
C PRO A 106 -5.61 9.08 -1.88
N LEU A 107 -4.60 9.95 -1.76
CA LEU A 107 -4.52 11.16 -2.58
C LEU A 107 -4.57 10.86 -4.08
N PRO A 108 -5.03 11.82 -4.91
CA PRO A 108 -4.90 11.77 -6.37
C PRO A 108 -3.48 11.46 -6.87
N TYR A 109 -3.39 11.09 -8.15
CA TYR A 109 -2.13 10.65 -8.74
C TYR A 109 -1.21 11.83 -9.07
N ASN A 110 0.08 11.61 -8.84
CA ASN A 110 1.14 12.19 -9.65
C ASN A 110 1.61 11.12 -10.66
N LEU A 111 2.52 11.49 -11.58
CA LEU A 111 2.99 10.57 -12.60
C LEU A 111 3.65 9.31 -12.02
N ALA A 112 4.53 9.49 -11.04
CA ALA A 112 5.27 8.39 -10.42
C ALA A 112 4.31 7.37 -9.77
N LYS A 113 3.31 7.83 -9.00
CA LYS A 113 2.37 6.94 -8.33
C LYS A 113 1.46 6.22 -9.32
N LEU A 114 1.07 6.89 -10.41
CA LEU A 114 0.33 6.27 -11.51
C LEU A 114 1.18 5.16 -12.16
N GLN A 115 2.45 5.43 -12.43
CA GLN A 115 3.38 4.45 -13.00
C GLN A 115 3.56 3.23 -12.09
N THR A 116 3.81 3.43 -10.80
CA THR A 116 3.96 2.32 -9.84
C THR A 116 2.70 1.45 -9.79
N GLU A 117 1.52 2.06 -9.75
CA GLU A 117 0.27 1.31 -9.60
C GLU A 117 -0.15 0.58 -10.88
N MET A 118 0.02 1.21 -12.05
CA MET A 118 -0.29 0.55 -13.32
C MET A 118 0.72 -0.55 -13.66
N SER A 119 1.98 -0.39 -13.27
CA SER A 119 2.98 -1.46 -13.38
C SER A 119 2.63 -2.65 -12.48
N ALA A 120 2.28 -2.40 -11.21
CA ALA A 120 1.89 -3.46 -10.27
C ALA A 120 0.60 -4.20 -10.68
N ARG A 121 -0.39 -3.49 -11.24
CA ARG A 121 -1.69 -4.07 -11.61
C ARG A 121 -1.71 -4.73 -12.98
N TYR A 122 -1.01 -4.17 -13.96
CA TYR A 122 -1.13 -4.54 -15.37
C TYR A 122 0.20 -4.89 -16.03
N GLY A 123 1.32 -4.91 -15.29
CA GLY A 123 2.64 -5.22 -15.85
C GLY A 123 3.13 -4.20 -16.88
N MET A 124 2.53 -3.00 -16.95
CA MET A 124 2.90 -1.99 -17.92
C MET A 124 4.28 -1.38 -17.59
N SER A 125 5.09 -1.12 -18.62
CA SER A 125 6.35 -0.38 -18.45
C SER A 125 6.11 1.10 -18.20
N ALA A 126 7.05 1.77 -17.49
CA ALA A 126 6.94 3.20 -17.19
C ALA A 126 6.76 4.06 -18.46
N LYS A 127 7.47 3.72 -19.55
CA LYS A 127 7.34 4.37 -20.86
C LYS A 127 5.94 4.19 -21.44
N LYS A 128 5.40 2.97 -21.45
CA LYS A 128 4.06 2.69 -21.96
C LYS A 128 3.01 3.50 -21.19
N ILE A 129 3.10 3.53 -19.85
CA ILE A 129 2.18 4.28 -18.99
C ILE A 129 2.27 5.79 -19.29
N HIS A 130 3.49 6.32 -19.43
CA HIS A 130 3.71 7.71 -19.79
C HIS A 130 3.06 8.06 -21.14
N ASP A 131 3.30 7.25 -22.18
CA ASP A 131 2.77 7.48 -23.52
C ASP A 131 1.24 7.37 -23.56
N THR A 132 0.66 6.41 -22.82
CA THR A 132 -0.80 6.29 -22.65
C THR A 132 -1.39 7.50 -21.93
N ALA A 133 -0.79 7.93 -20.82
CA ALA A 133 -1.24 9.12 -20.08
C ALA A 133 -1.11 10.40 -20.93
N ARG A 134 -0.05 10.50 -21.74
CA ARG A 134 0.14 11.58 -22.71
C ARG A 134 -0.98 11.57 -23.77
N SER A 135 -1.35 10.40 -24.30
CA SER A 135 -2.49 10.26 -25.23
C SER A 135 -3.79 10.78 -24.60
N LEU A 136 -4.08 10.37 -23.36
CA LEU A 136 -5.27 10.83 -22.62
C LEU A 136 -5.30 12.35 -22.39
N TYR A 137 -4.14 12.97 -22.17
CA TYR A 137 -4.02 14.42 -21.98
C TYR A 137 -4.06 15.20 -23.30
N GLU A 138 -3.23 14.83 -24.28
CA GLU A 138 -3.01 15.63 -25.49
C GLU A 138 -4.05 15.35 -26.57
N LYS A 139 -4.40 14.09 -26.79
CA LYS A 139 -5.33 13.68 -27.87
C LYS A 139 -6.77 13.67 -27.39
N ARG A 140 -7.03 13.01 -26.26
CA ARG A 140 -8.40 12.81 -25.73
C ARG A 140 -8.89 13.94 -24.83
N LYS A 141 -7.98 14.75 -24.26
CA LYS A 141 -8.32 15.83 -23.29
C LYS A 141 -9.14 15.35 -22.08
N MET A 142 -9.01 14.07 -21.70
CA MET A 142 -9.80 13.45 -20.63
C MET A 142 -9.18 13.62 -19.24
N VAL A 143 -7.88 13.88 -19.16
CA VAL A 143 -7.14 14.09 -17.90
C VAL A 143 -6.39 15.42 -17.92
N THR A 144 -6.02 15.92 -16.75
CA THR A 144 -5.19 17.13 -16.60
C THR A 144 -3.72 16.83 -16.87
N TYR A 145 -2.88 17.88 -16.82
CA TYR A 145 -1.46 17.80 -17.12
C TYR A 145 -0.76 16.66 -16.35
N ILE A 146 -0.06 15.80 -17.09
CA ILE A 146 0.50 14.54 -16.56
C ILE A 146 1.93 14.66 -16.05
N GLY A 147 2.66 15.72 -16.38
CA GLY A 147 4.06 15.94 -15.99
C GLY A 147 4.24 16.49 -14.57
N THR A 148 3.37 16.09 -13.65
CA THR A 148 3.30 16.64 -12.28
C THR A 148 3.87 15.68 -11.25
N ASP A 149 4.60 16.21 -10.27
CA ASP A 149 5.03 15.52 -9.04
C ASP A 149 4.03 15.69 -7.88
N CYS A 150 3.06 16.62 -8.03
CA CYS A 150 2.11 16.99 -7.00
C CYS A 150 0.94 15.99 -6.91
N ARG A 151 0.49 15.72 -5.67
CA ARG A 151 -0.68 14.87 -5.36
C ARG A 151 -1.85 15.64 -4.75
N TYR A 152 -1.77 16.97 -4.74
CA TYR A 152 -2.76 17.88 -4.17
C TYR A 152 -3.45 18.68 -5.28
N LEU A 153 -4.60 19.26 -4.94
CA LEU A 153 -5.48 20.03 -5.79
C LEU A 153 -5.73 21.41 -5.16
N PRO A 154 -5.78 22.48 -5.97
CA PRO A 154 -6.25 23.77 -5.50
C PRO A 154 -7.68 23.68 -4.98
N GLN A 155 -7.97 24.37 -3.88
CA GLN A 155 -9.30 24.44 -3.30
C GLN A 155 -10.32 25.06 -4.27
N SER A 156 -9.88 25.96 -5.16
CA SER A 156 -10.73 26.55 -6.20
C SER A 156 -11.33 25.50 -7.16
N LEU A 157 -10.64 24.38 -7.39
CA LEU A 157 -11.14 23.30 -8.24
C LEU A 157 -12.22 22.45 -7.58
N HIS A 158 -12.41 22.54 -6.26
CA HIS A 158 -13.43 21.76 -5.55
C HIS A 158 -14.84 22.13 -6.02
N GLY A 159 -15.09 23.40 -6.29
CA GLY A 159 -16.38 23.88 -6.82
C GLY A 159 -16.73 23.31 -8.20
N GLU A 160 -15.74 22.85 -8.97
CA GLU A 160 -15.97 22.19 -10.26
C GLU A 160 -16.27 20.68 -10.14
N ALA A 161 -16.12 20.10 -8.95
CA ALA A 161 -16.27 18.66 -8.74
C ALA A 161 -17.62 18.10 -9.23
N PRO A 162 -18.79 18.75 -8.97
CA PRO A 162 -20.07 18.26 -9.48
C PRO A 162 -20.09 18.12 -11.00
N LYS A 163 -19.53 19.11 -11.72
CA LYS A 163 -19.46 19.11 -13.18
C LYS A 163 -18.54 18.01 -13.70
N LYS A 164 -17.36 17.83 -13.08
CA LYS A 164 -16.41 16.78 -13.48
C LYS A 164 -16.97 15.37 -13.23
N LEU A 165 -17.63 15.16 -12.09
CA LEU A 165 -18.29 13.89 -11.75
C LEU A 165 -19.43 13.57 -12.73
N ALA A 166 -20.29 14.55 -13.03
CA ALA A 166 -21.37 14.38 -14.00
C ALA A 166 -20.82 14.02 -15.39
N GLY A 167 -19.74 14.66 -15.82
CA GLY A 167 -19.14 14.43 -17.13
C GLY A 167 -18.56 13.01 -17.33
N ILE A 168 -18.11 12.35 -16.25
CA ILE A 168 -17.62 10.97 -16.30
C ILE A 168 -18.68 9.92 -15.91
N ALA A 169 -19.89 10.35 -15.51
CA ALA A 169 -20.95 9.46 -15.02
C ALA A 169 -21.42 8.44 -16.05
N GLY A 170 -21.31 8.74 -17.35
CA GLY A 170 -21.63 7.79 -18.42
C GLY A 170 -20.76 6.53 -18.40
N MET A 171 -19.51 6.65 -17.96
CA MET A 171 -18.57 5.52 -17.84
C MET A 171 -18.60 4.88 -16.43
N TYR A 172 -19.03 5.64 -15.41
CA TYR A 172 -18.92 5.26 -14.00
C TYR A 172 -20.21 5.47 -13.21
N THR A 173 -21.37 5.18 -13.81
CA THR A 173 -22.68 5.60 -13.28
C THR A 173 -22.89 5.30 -11.80
N LYS A 174 -22.58 4.08 -11.35
CA LYS A 174 -22.71 3.70 -9.93
C LYS A 174 -21.80 4.50 -9.01
N LEU A 175 -20.55 4.74 -9.42
CA LEU A 175 -19.55 5.44 -8.62
C LEU A 175 -19.75 6.96 -8.62
N ALA A 176 -20.13 7.52 -9.77
CA ALA A 176 -20.41 8.95 -9.89
C ALA A 176 -21.66 9.34 -9.09
N ASN A 177 -22.71 8.50 -9.10
CA ASN A 177 -23.95 8.79 -8.36
C ASN A 177 -23.81 8.61 -6.85
N GLY A 178 -22.88 7.77 -6.38
CA GLY A 178 -22.60 7.58 -4.95
C GLY A 178 -21.64 8.62 -4.36
N ALA A 179 -21.01 9.45 -5.20
CA ALA A 179 -20.08 10.47 -4.76
C ALA A 179 -20.82 11.68 -4.14
N ASN A 180 -20.37 12.13 -2.98
CA ASN A 180 -20.83 13.37 -2.36
C ASN A 180 -19.82 14.50 -2.63
N PRO A 181 -20.10 15.42 -3.57
CA PRO A 181 -19.15 16.48 -3.93
C PRO A 181 -18.91 17.50 -2.82
N ARG A 182 -19.67 17.46 -1.71
CA ARG A 182 -19.43 18.31 -0.53
C ARG A 182 -18.29 17.81 0.34
N ILE A 183 -17.88 16.55 0.18
CA ILE A 183 -16.76 15.99 0.93
C ILE A 183 -15.46 16.65 0.47
N GLN A 184 -14.64 17.04 1.44
CA GLN A 184 -13.35 17.67 1.21
C GLN A 184 -12.31 17.05 2.16
N TYR A 185 -11.33 16.34 1.59
CA TYR A 185 -10.20 15.75 2.32
C TYR A 185 -8.90 16.53 2.10
N ALA A 186 -7.81 15.99 2.65
CA ALA A 186 -6.47 16.56 2.62
C ALA A 186 -5.92 16.82 1.21
N CYS A 187 -6.49 16.24 0.14
CA CYS A 187 -6.02 16.55 -1.22
C CYS A 187 -6.30 18.00 -1.63
N TRP A 188 -7.25 18.70 -1.01
CA TRP A 188 -7.63 20.08 -1.35
C TRP A 188 -6.84 21.09 -0.52
N ASP A 189 -5.56 21.28 -0.85
CA ASP A 189 -4.61 22.09 -0.08
C ASP A 189 -3.75 22.96 -1.00
N ASN A 190 -4.01 24.28 -0.99
CA ASN A 190 -3.29 25.25 -1.81
C ASN A 190 -1.80 25.32 -1.45
N SER A 191 -1.42 25.06 -0.19
CA SER A 191 -0.03 25.16 0.27
C SER A 191 0.87 24.05 -0.26
N LYS A 192 0.27 22.95 -0.74
CA LYS A 192 0.97 21.77 -1.26
C LYS A 192 0.98 21.71 -2.78
N VAL A 193 0.27 22.63 -3.44
CA VAL A 193 0.28 22.77 -4.90
C VAL A 193 1.47 23.64 -5.30
N LYS A 194 2.28 23.13 -6.23
CA LYS A 194 3.40 23.87 -6.83
C LYS A 194 2.94 24.50 -8.16
N ALA A 195 3.73 24.35 -9.22
CA ALA A 195 3.37 24.81 -10.57
C ALA A 195 2.20 24.03 -11.18
N TYR A 196 2.10 22.74 -10.87
CA TYR A 196 1.03 21.86 -11.34
C TYR A 196 0.37 21.14 -10.16
N HIS A 197 -0.88 20.73 -10.36
CA HIS A 197 -1.64 19.95 -9.39
C HIS A 197 -1.66 18.47 -9.79
N ALA A 198 -2.37 17.64 -9.03
CA ALA A 198 -2.49 16.21 -9.30
C ALA A 198 -3.24 15.89 -10.61
N ILE A 199 -2.98 14.71 -11.17
CA ILE A 199 -3.64 14.20 -12.37
C ILE A 199 -5.08 13.79 -12.01
N ILE A 200 -6.07 14.47 -12.58
CA ILE A 200 -7.50 14.21 -12.38
C ILE A 200 -8.24 14.22 -13.72
N PRO A 201 -9.48 13.68 -13.79
CA PRO A 201 -10.32 13.82 -14.97
C PRO A 201 -10.70 15.28 -15.23
N THR A 202 -10.83 15.67 -16.50
CA THR A 202 -11.32 17.00 -16.89
C THR A 202 -12.85 17.11 -16.80
N GLY A 203 -13.54 15.98 -16.76
CA GLY A 203 -15.00 15.89 -16.94
C GLY A 203 -15.41 15.64 -18.39
N HIS A 204 -14.46 15.61 -19.33
CA HIS A 204 -14.70 15.17 -20.69
C HIS A 204 -14.57 13.64 -20.78
N ALA A 205 -15.51 12.99 -21.47
CA ALA A 205 -15.49 11.57 -21.74
C ALA A 205 -15.69 11.31 -23.24
N GLU A 206 -14.80 10.51 -23.82
CA GLU A 206 -14.83 10.15 -25.24
C GLU A 206 -14.88 8.62 -25.38
N PRO A 207 -15.71 8.07 -26.29
CA PRO A 207 -15.71 6.64 -26.59
C PRO A 207 -14.44 6.22 -27.36
N GLY A 208 -14.26 4.90 -27.56
CA GLY A 208 -13.19 4.39 -28.43
C GLY A 208 -11.78 4.41 -27.80
N LEU A 209 -11.69 4.35 -26.46
CA LEU A 209 -10.42 4.16 -25.75
C LEU A 209 -9.85 2.77 -26.02
N SER A 210 -8.54 2.70 -26.27
CA SER A 210 -7.80 1.45 -26.24
C SER A 210 -7.85 0.81 -24.84
N HIS A 211 -7.49 -0.48 -24.75
CA HIS A 211 -7.48 -1.20 -23.47
C HIS A 211 -6.58 -0.52 -22.42
N ASP A 212 -5.37 -0.12 -22.82
CA ASP A 212 -4.43 0.57 -21.92
C ASP A 212 -4.94 1.96 -21.52
N GLU A 213 -5.48 2.74 -22.46
CA GLU A 213 -6.09 4.06 -22.16
C GLU A 213 -7.25 3.92 -21.18
N ARG A 214 -8.08 2.89 -21.34
CA ARG A 214 -9.18 2.61 -20.42
C ARG A 214 -8.69 2.27 -19.02
N ASN A 215 -7.66 1.43 -18.91
CA ASN A 215 -7.09 1.05 -17.61
C ASN A 215 -6.47 2.24 -16.88
N VAL A 216 -5.69 3.07 -17.60
CA VAL A 216 -5.07 4.27 -17.03
C VAL A 216 -6.12 5.31 -16.63
N PHE A 217 -7.11 5.56 -17.49
CA PHE A 217 -8.19 6.49 -17.16
C PHE A 217 -9.06 5.99 -16.00
N ASP A 218 -9.40 4.70 -15.95
CA ASP A 218 -10.15 4.10 -14.84
C ASP A 218 -9.46 4.29 -13.50
N ALA A 219 -8.13 4.08 -13.45
CA ALA A 219 -7.36 4.35 -12.25
C ALA A 219 -7.50 5.82 -11.81
N ILE A 220 -7.26 6.76 -12.72
CA ILE A 220 -7.34 8.21 -12.45
C ILE A 220 -8.74 8.62 -11.99
N ALA A 221 -9.78 8.17 -12.71
CA ALA A 221 -11.17 8.48 -12.42
C ALA A 221 -11.61 7.93 -11.06
N ARG A 222 -11.30 6.66 -10.75
CA ARG A 222 -11.62 6.06 -9.45
C ARG A 222 -10.90 6.73 -8.29
N ARG A 223 -9.62 7.09 -8.47
CA ARG A 223 -8.85 7.79 -7.43
C ARG A 223 -9.40 9.19 -7.15
N TYR A 224 -9.87 9.88 -8.18
CA TYR A 224 -10.57 11.16 -8.06
C TYR A 224 -11.93 11.00 -7.38
N MET A 225 -12.78 10.06 -7.84
CA MET A 225 -14.09 9.79 -7.23
C MET A 225 -13.97 9.40 -5.75
N ALA A 226 -12.94 8.65 -5.37
CA ALA A 226 -12.69 8.27 -3.98
C ALA A 226 -12.56 9.48 -3.03
N GLN A 227 -12.17 10.67 -3.52
CA GLN A 227 -12.11 11.89 -2.71
C GLN A 227 -13.49 12.38 -2.25
N PHE A 228 -14.57 11.82 -2.82
CA PHE A 228 -15.95 12.19 -2.55
C PHE A 228 -16.75 11.05 -1.90
N TYR A 229 -16.06 10.04 -1.36
CA TYR A 229 -16.65 8.96 -0.57
C TYR A 229 -16.30 9.12 0.91
N PRO A 230 -17.12 8.60 1.84
CA PRO A 230 -16.79 8.61 3.26
C PRO A 230 -15.49 7.84 3.53
N ARG A 231 -14.86 8.12 4.67
CA ARG A 231 -13.67 7.39 5.11
C ARG A 231 -14.02 5.91 5.29
N HIS A 232 -13.09 5.03 4.94
CA HIS A 232 -13.24 3.63 5.23
C HIS A 232 -13.16 3.41 6.74
N GLN A 233 -14.21 2.85 7.34
CA GLN A 233 -14.26 2.56 8.76
C GLN A 233 -14.05 1.05 8.98
N TYR A 234 -13.21 0.71 9.95
CA TYR A 234 -12.96 -0.68 10.34
C TYR A 234 -12.68 -0.76 11.84
N LEU A 235 -13.06 -1.88 12.44
CA LEU A 235 -12.65 -2.24 13.79
C LEU A 235 -11.29 -2.90 13.72
N GLN A 236 -10.35 -2.38 14.49
CA GLN A 236 -9.09 -3.03 14.76
C GLN A 236 -9.08 -3.58 16.17
N THR A 237 -9.03 -4.90 16.28
CA THR A 237 -8.95 -5.60 17.56
C THR A 237 -7.53 -6.13 17.75
N LYS A 238 -6.91 -5.80 18.87
CA LYS A 238 -5.60 -6.29 19.30
C LYS A 238 -5.79 -7.05 20.61
N LEU A 239 -5.25 -8.26 20.64
CA LEU A 239 -5.31 -9.15 21.78
C LEU A 239 -3.89 -9.61 22.12
N GLU A 240 -3.47 -9.45 23.37
CA GLU A 240 -2.26 -10.07 23.91
C GLU A 240 -2.63 -11.00 25.07
N GLY A 241 -2.08 -12.21 25.04
CA GLY A 241 -2.22 -13.22 26.07
C GLY A 241 -0.86 -13.70 26.54
N GLN A 242 -0.68 -13.82 27.84
CA GLN A 242 0.52 -14.36 28.47
C GLN A 242 0.28 -15.80 28.93
N TYR A 243 1.17 -16.70 28.54
CA TYR A 243 1.19 -18.11 28.89
C TYR A 243 2.53 -18.42 29.58
N GLY A 244 2.53 -18.41 30.91
CA GLY A 244 3.79 -18.46 31.67
C GLY A 244 4.65 -17.22 31.36
N ASP A 245 5.87 -17.44 30.88
CA ASP A 245 6.80 -16.36 30.52
C ASP A 245 6.62 -15.85 29.09
N ASP A 246 5.80 -16.52 28.28
CA ASP A 246 5.67 -16.26 26.84
C ASP A 246 4.40 -15.46 26.53
N VAL A 247 4.57 -14.34 25.80
CA VAL A 247 3.48 -13.46 25.37
C VAL A 247 3.17 -13.74 23.91
N PHE A 248 1.89 -13.94 23.63
CA PHE A 248 1.32 -14.14 22.30
C PHE A 248 0.43 -12.97 21.95
N CYS A 249 0.36 -12.62 20.66
CA CYS A 249 -0.52 -11.57 20.19
C CYS A 249 -1.25 -11.94 18.92
N SER A 250 -2.40 -11.29 18.72
CA SER A 250 -3.10 -11.27 17.44
C SER A 250 -3.64 -9.88 17.17
N THR A 251 -3.72 -9.51 15.89
CA THR A 251 -4.33 -8.27 15.44
C THR A 251 -5.24 -8.59 14.27
N CYS A 252 -6.52 -8.25 14.42
CA CYS A 252 -7.54 -8.45 13.42
C CYS A 252 -8.08 -7.10 12.96
N LYS A 253 -8.42 -7.00 11.66
CA LYS A 253 -9.15 -5.86 11.10
C LYS A 253 -10.44 -6.38 10.49
N LYS A 254 -11.55 -5.74 10.84
CA LYS A 254 -12.89 -6.09 10.34
C LYS A 254 -13.59 -4.84 9.86
N ASP A 255 -14.04 -4.84 8.62
CA ASP A 255 -14.76 -3.70 8.04
C ASP A 255 -16.10 -3.50 8.77
N THR A 256 -16.49 -2.24 8.99
CA THR A 256 -17.73 -1.91 9.72
C THR A 256 -18.97 -1.71 8.85
N GLY A 257 -18.86 -2.00 7.53
CA GLY A 257 -19.96 -1.88 6.56
C GLY A 257 -19.68 -0.88 5.46
#